data_AF-A0A920MFB4-F1
#
_entry.id   AF-A0A920MFB4-F1
#
_cell.length_a   1.000
_cell.length_b   1.000
_cell.length_c   1.000
_cell.angle_alpha   90.00
_cell.angle_beta   90.00
_cell.angle_gamma   90.00
#
_symmetry.space_group_name_H-M   'P 1'
#
loop_
_entity.id
_entity.type
_entity.pdbx_description
1 polymer ?
#
loop_
_entity_poly.entity_id
_entity_poly.type
_entity_poly.pdbx_seq_one_letter_code
_entity_poly.pdbx_strand_id
1 'polypeptide(L)' 'MSQIIIQNGNQSKTVEQNNFPIRIGTDLNSEIVISGSLGEGLSATIDRIGEKYLLQITSQSIDASMNGNKLKGSHWIEE' A
#
# COMPACT_ATOMS: atom_id res chain seq x y z
N MET A 1 4.88 13.67 -14.08
CA MET A 1 3.74 12.82 -13.70
C MET A 1 4.29 11.64 -12.93
N SER A 2 4.08 11.62 -11.62
CA SER A 2 4.50 10.53 -10.73
C SER A 2 3.48 9.38 -10.80
N GLN A 3 4.00 8.15 -10.87
CA GLN A 3 3.22 6.92 -10.92
C GLN A 3 3.57 6.07 -9.70
N ILE A 4 2.58 5.66 -8.93
CA ILE A 4 2.78 4.70 -7.84
C ILE A 4 2.62 3.29 -8.42
N ILE A 5 3.64 2.46 -8.25
CA ILE A 5 3.65 1.06 -8.67
C ILE A 5 3.75 0.22 -7.40
N ILE A 6 2.79 -0.67 -7.20
CA ILE A 6 2.75 -1.56 -6.04
C ILE A 6 3.12 -2.96 -6.51
N GLN A 7 4.13 -3.55 -5.87
CA GLN A 7 4.65 -4.88 -6.19
C GLN A 7 4.38 -5.84 -5.03
N ASN A 8 3.79 -6.99 -5.34
CA ASN A 8 3.55 -8.08 -4.41
C ASN A 8 3.99 -9.40 -5.06
N GLY A 9 5.18 -9.89 -4.72
CA GLY A 9 5.80 -11.03 -5.39
C GLY A 9 5.93 -10.78 -6.91
N ASN A 10 5.30 -11.62 -7.72
CA ASN A 10 5.30 -11.49 -9.19
C ASN A 10 4.18 -10.61 -9.74
N GLN A 11 3.32 -10.06 -8.87
CA GLN A 11 2.23 -9.17 -9.26
C GLN A 11 2.68 -7.72 -9.15
N SER A 12 2.39 -6.93 -10.17
CA SER A 12 2.58 -5.49 -10.18
C SER A 12 1.27 -4.83 -10.56
N LYS A 13 0.89 -3.78 -9.82
CA LYS A 13 -0.29 -2.97 -10.10
C LYS A 13 0.12 -1.50 -10.11
N THR A 14 -0.21 -0.84 -11.22
CA THR A 14 -0.17 0.61 -11.33
C THR A 14 -1.38 1.20 -10.63
N VAL A 15 -1.13 2.19 -9.78
CA VAL A 15 -2.16 2.99 -9.15
C VAL A 15 -2.58 4.13 -10.08
N GLU A 16 -3.88 4.26 -10.31
CA GLU A 16 -4.46 5.43 -10.96
C GLU A 16 -4.69 6.56 -9.94
N GLN A 17 -4.35 7.80 -10.32
CA GLN A 17 -4.28 8.96 -9.41
C GLN A 17 -5.62 9.41 -8.78
N ASN A 18 -6.74 8.81 -9.21
CA ASN A 18 -8.09 9.18 -8.75
C ASN A 18 -8.75 8.13 -7.84
N ASN A 19 -8.13 6.96 -7.65
CA ASN A 19 -8.72 5.84 -6.89
C ASN A 19 -8.10 5.73 -5.49
N PHE A 20 -8.29 6.75 -4.66
CA PHE A 20 -7.85 6.76 -3.26
C PHE A 20 -9.06 6.75 -2.29
N PRO A 21 -8.97 6.12 -1.11
CA PRO A 21 -7.86 5.30 -0.61
C PRO A 21 -7.64 4.02 -1.43
N ILE A 22 -6.41 3.52 -1.42
CA ILE A 22 -6.08 2.18 -1.90
C ILE A 22 -5.85 1.32 -0.69
N ARG A 23 -6.64 0.26 -0.54
CA ARG A 23 -6.54 -0.67 0.57
C ARG A 23 -5.71 -1.87 0.12
N ILE A 24 -4.70 -2.17 0.92
CA ILE A 24 -3.79 -3.28 0.73
C ILE A 24 -3.99 -4.21 1.93
N GLY A 25 -4.34 -5.46 1.67
CA GLY A 25 -4.75 -6.35 2.74
C GLY A 25 -4.87 -7.78 2.30
N THR A 26 -5.14 -8.67 3.26
CA THR A 26 -5.34 -10.09 3.01
C THR A 26 -6.81 -10.41 2.73
N ASP A 27 -7.73 -9.49 3.05
CA ASP A 27 -9.15 -9.66 2.81
C ASP A 27 -9.58 -9.36 1.36
N LEU A 28 -10.77 -9.84 1.00
CA LEU A 28 -11.39 -9.65 -0.31
C LEU A 28 -11.92 -8.23 -0.56
N ASN A 29 -11.93 -7.38 0.47
CA ASN A 29 -12.35 -5.98 0.34
C ASN A 29 -11.17 -5.06 -0.04
N SER A 30 -9.97 -5.62 -0.16
CA SER A 30 -8.76 -4.89 -0.50
C SER A 30 -8.61 -4.76 -2.02
N GLU A 31 -8.32 -3.56 -2.52
CA GLU A 31 -8.03 -3.34 -3.93
C GLU A 31 -6.73 -4.02 -4.36
N ILE A 32 -5.83 -4.28 -3.41
CA ILE A 32 -4.62 -5.08 -3.59
C ILE A 32 -4.59 -6.17 -2.52
N VAL A 33 -4.77 -7.41 -2.97
CA VAL A 33 -4.73 -8.58 -2.12
C VAL A 33 -3.28 -9.04 -1.97
N ILE A 34 -2.82 -9.16 -0.72
CA ILE A 34 -1.52 -9.71 -0.37
C ILE A 34 -1.67 -11.06 0.33
N SER A 35 -0.64 -11.88 0.23
CA SER A 35 -0.60 -13.17 0.93
C SER A 35 -0.50 -12.94 2.44
N GLY A 36 -1.37 -13.61 3.20
CA GLY A 36 -1.38 -13.55 4.66
C GLY A 36 -2.63 -14.19 5.23
N SER A 37 -2.85 -14.05 6.53
CA SER A 37 -4.05 -14.59 7.18
C SER A 37 -5.24 -13.68 6.91
N LEU A 38 -6.39 -14.23 6.53
CA LEU A 38 -7.64 -13.45 6.37
C LEU A 38 -8.00 -12.65 7.64
N GLY A 39 -7.57 -13.11 8.83
CA GLY A 39 -7.77 -12.39 10.09
C GLY A 39 -6.95 -11.10 10.23
N GLU A 40 -5.93 -10.90 9.39
CA GLU A 40 -5.18 -9.64 9.35
C GLU A 40 -5.98 -8.54 8.64
N GLY A 41 -6.84 -8.90 7.68
CA GLY A 41 -7.73 -7.98 6.99
C GLY A 41 -6.98 -6.87 6.27
N LEU A 42 -7.04 -5.66 6.83
CA LEU A 42 -6.37 -4.47 6.29
C LEU A 42 -4.94 -4.34 6.82
N SER A 43 -3.97 -4.36 5.91
CA SER A 43 -2.55 -4.33 6.25
C SER A 43 -1.89 -2.98 6.00
N ALA A 44 -2.30 -2.26 4.96
CA ALA A 44 -1.86 -0.91 4.67
C ALA A 44 -2.88 -0.14 3.83
N THR A 45 -2.81 1.19 3.87
CA THR A 45 -3.51 2.08 2.93
C THR A 45 -2.54 3.02 2.25
N ILE A 46 -2.88 3.41 1.02
CA ILE A 46 -2.31 4.61 0.40
C ILE A 46 -3.44 5.61 0.26
N ASP A 47 -3.22 6.80 0.80
CA ASP A 47 -4.16 7.90 0.78
C ASP A 47 -3.58 9.10 0.05
N ARG A 48 -4.44 9.90 -0.57
CA ARG A 48 -4.05 11.18 -1.16
C ARG A 48 -4.49 12.31 -0.25
N ILE A 49 -3.53 13.08 0.26
CA ILE A 49 -3.76 14.23 1.13
C ILE A 49 -3.26 15.47 0.38
N GLY A 50 -4.21 16.20 -0.23
CA GLY A 50 -3.91 17.30 -1.15
C GLY A 50 -3.16 16.79 -2.38
N GLU A 51 -1.93 17.25 -2.57
CA GLU A 51 -1.06 16.85 -3.68
C GLU A 51 -0.07 15.74 -3.32
N LYS A 52 -0.05 15.30 -2.06
CA LYS A 52 0.88 14.28 -1.57
C LYS A 52 0.17 12.97 -1.32
N TYR A 53 0.94 11.89 -1.32
CA TYR A 53 0.45 10.55 -0.97
C TYR A 53 1.04 10.11 0.36
N LEU A 54 0.22 9.45 1.17
CA LEU A 54 0.61 8.90 2.46
C LEU A 54 0.41 7.38 2.43
N LEU A 55 1.48 6.63 2.67
CA LEU A 55 1.43 5.20 2.94
C LEU A 55 1.25 4.99 4.45
N GLN A 56 0.19 4.30 4.86
CA GLN A 56 -0.04 3.93 6.25
C GLN A 56 0.00 2.41 6.39
N ILE A 57 1.05 1.89 7.01
CA ILE A 57 1.18 0.46 7.31
C ILE A 57 0.61 0.21 8.70
N THR A 58 -0.53 -0.47 8.78
CA THR A 58 -1.23 -0.79 10.02
C THR A 58 -0.85 -2.15 10.58
N SER A 59 -0.54 -3.11 9.69
CA SER A 59 -0.15 -4.44 10.12
C SER A 59 1.33 -4.53 10.49
N GLN A 60 1.62 -5.13 11.65
CA GLN A 60 2.99 -5.40 12.08
C GLN A 60 3.59 -6.64 11.40
N SER A 61 2.75 -7.55 10.90
CA SER A 61 3.18 -8.83 10.31
C SER A 61 3.65 -8.70 8.86
N ILE A 62 3.31 -7.61 8.17
CA ILE A 62 3.75 -7.41 6.79
C ILE A 62 5.18 -6.86 6.72
N ASP A 63 5.97 -7.38 5.78
CA ASP A 63 7.23 -6.73 5.38
C ASP A 63 6.92 -5.78 4.22
N ALA A 64 7.18 -4.49 4.43
CA ALA A 64 6.88 -3.45 3.45
C ALA A 64 8.15 -2.65 3.19
N SER A 65 8.35 -2.26 1.93
CA SER A 65 9.47 -1.41 1.55
C SER A 65 9.07 -0.41 0.47
N MET A 66 9.73 0.74 0.46
CA MET A 66 9.61 1.77 -0.57
C MET A 66 11.01 2.12 -1.05
N ASN A 67 11.23 2.02 -2.36
CA ASN A 67 12.54 2.27 -2.98
C ASN A 67 13.69 1.48 -2.31
N GLY A 68 13.40 0.24 -1.89
CA GLY A 68 14.36 -0.64 -1.21
C GLY A 68 14.51 -0.43 0.31
N ASN A 69 13.89 0.61 0.88
CA ASN A 69 13.96 0.89 2.31
C ASN A 69 12.78 0.24 3.05
N LYS A 70 13.05 -0.53 4.10
CA LYS A 70 12.00 -1.14 4.93
C LYS A 70 11.23 -0.09 5.71
N LEU A 71 9.91 -0.25 5.76
CA LEU A 71 9.00 0.70 6.39
C LEU A 71 8.08 0.03 7.42
N LYS A 72 7.72 0.79 8.46
CA LYS A 72 6.66 0.47 9.43
C LYS A 72 5.92 1.74 9.81
N GLY A 73 4.60 1.67 10.05
CA GLY A 73 3.80 2.85 10.36
C GLY A 73 3.56 3.75 9.15
N SER A 74 3.48 5.06 9.36
CA SER A 74 3.09 6.03 8.33
C SER A 74 4.30 6.71 7.67
N HIS A 75 4.27 6.80 6.34
CA HIS A 75 5.33 7.37 5.51
C HIS A 75 4.76 8.21 4.38
N TRP A 76 5.31 9.40 4.18
CA TRP A 76 5.00 10.21 3.00
C TRP A 76 5.69 9.62 1.79
N ILE A 77 4.97 9.52 0.67
CA ILE A 77 5.53 9.18 -0.63
C ILE A 77 5.94 10.50 -1.27
N GLU A 78 7.23 10.79 -1.24
CA GLU A 78 7.84 11.94 -1.90
C GLU A 78 8.29 11.53 -3.31
N GLU A 79 8.24 12.48 -4.25
CA GLU A 79 8.67 12.27 -5.65
C GLU A 79 10.19 12.07 -5.79
#